data_AF-A0A2R7JQY6-F1
#
_entry.id   AF-A0A2R7JQY6-F1
#
_cell.length_a   1.000
_cell.length_b   1.000
_cell.length_c   1.000
_cell.angle_alpha   90.00
_cell.angle_beta   90.00
_cell.angle_gamma   90.00
#
_symmetry.space_group_name_H-M   'P 1'
#
loop_
_entity.id
_entity.type
_entity.pdbx_description
1 polymer ?
#
loop_
_entity_poly.entity_id
_entity_poly.type
_entity_poly.pdbx_seq_one_letter_code
_entity_poly.pdbx_strand_id
1 'polypeptide(L)'
;MEMEQFYYDNKIVKKFIYATILFGVVGMLVGLTLAVMYLFPNITDGISWLSYGRLRPLHTNAVIFAFVGNAFFAGMYYSLQRLLKARMFSDFLSNLHFWGWQLIIVAAAIT
;
A
#
# COMPACT_ATOMS: atom_id res chain seq x y z
N MET A 1 41.88 4.56 -7.21
CA MET A 1 40.46 4.94 -7.27
C MET A 1 39.97 5.02 -5.84
N GLU A 2 39.60 6.20 -5.37
CA GLU A 2 38.92 6.32 -4.07
C GLU A 2 37.57 5.61 -4.15
N MET A 3 37.24 4.82 -3.15
CA MET A 3 35.94 4.17 -3.04
C MET A 3 34.90 5.22 -2.66
N GLU A 4 34.09 5.67 -3.61
CA GLU A 4 32.96 6.55 -3.32
C GLU A 4 31.96 5.83 -2.39
N GLN A 5 31.86 6.28 -1.14
CA GLN A 5 30.88 5.77 -0.18
C GLN A 5 29.55 6.50 -0.38
N PHE A 6 28.56 5.78 -0.92
CA PHE A 6 27.20 6.29 -1.08
C PHE A 6 26.33 5.91 0.13
N TYR A 7 25.66 6.90 0.73
CA TYR A 7 24.67 6.68 1.78
C TYR A 7 23.25 6.79 1.22
N TYR A 8 22.48 5.70 1.29
CA TYR A 8 21.10 5.65 0.84
C TYR A 8 20.12 5.76 2.00
N ASP A 9 19.00 6.46 1.78
CA ASP A 9 17.88 6.42 2.71
C ASP A 9 17.02 5.16 2.47
N ASN A 10 17.30 4.11 3.24
CA ASN A 10 16.49 2.90 3.25
C ASN A 10 15.36 2.95 4.29
N LYS A 11 15.26 4.00 5.12
CA LYS A 11 14.19 4.09 6.13
C LYS A 11 12.84 4.25 5.44
N ILE A 12 12.75 5.12 4.44
CA ILE A 12 11.51 5.32 3.69
C ILE A 12 11.10 4.07 2.90
N VAL A 13 12.07 3.38 2.29
CA VAL A 13 11.83 2.13 1.56
C VAL A 13 11.21 1.09 2.50
N LYS A 14 11.79 0.90 3.69
CA LYS A 14 11.26 -0.05 4.69
C LYS A 14 9.83 0.29 5.10
N LYS A 15 9.51 1.58 5.31
CA LYS A 15 8.14 2.02 5.63
C LYS A 15 7.14 1.57 4.55
N PHE A 16 7.44 1.82 3.28
CA PHE A 16 6.60 1.40 2.16
C PHE A 16 6.51 -0.12 2.01
N ILE A 17 7.59 -0.87 2.28
CA ILE A 17 7.55 -2.34 2.27
C ILE A 17 6.63 -2.88 3.37
N TYR A 18 6.74 -2.36 4.60
CA TYR A 18 5.85 -2.79 5.69
C TYR A 18 4.39 -2.46 5.39
N ALA A 19 4.10 -1.27 4.84
CA ALA A 19 2.76 -0.91 4.40
C ALA A 19 2.27 -1.83 3.27
N THR A 20 3.11 -2.14 2.29
CA THR A 20 2.81 -3.09 1.21
C THR A 20 2.36 -4.43 1.79
N ILE A 21 3.14 -5.03 2.69
CA ILE A 21 2.81 -6.33 3.27
C ILE A 21 1.49 -6.26 4.04
N LEU A 22 1.31 -5.22 4.88
CA LEU A 22 0.09 -5.02 5.66
C LEU A 22 -1.15 -4.95 4.76
N PHE A 23 -1.15 -4.06 3.77
CA PHE A 23 -2.28 -3.87 2.88
C PHE A 23 -2.46 -5.02 1.88
N GLY A 24 -1.39 -5.74 1.55
CA GLY A 24 -1.48 -6.99 0.79
C GLY A 24 -2.30 -8.02 1.55
N VAL A 25 -2.01 -8.23 2.84
CA VAL A 25 -2.80 -9.15 3.69
C VAL A 25 -4.25 -8.66 3.81
N VAL A 26 -4.48 -7.38 4.13
CA VAL A 26 -5.83 -6.82 4.29
C VAL A 26 -6.63 -6.95 2.99
N GLY A 27 -6.07 -6.52 1.85
CA GLY A 27 -6.75 -6.58 0.55
C GLY A 27 -7.11 -8.01 0.15
N MET A 28 -6.21 -8.97 0.37
CA MET A 28 -6.46 -10.38 0.05
C MET A 28 -7.53 -11.00 0.96
N LEU A 29 -7.57 -10.65 2.26
CA LEU A 29 -8.61 -11.13 3.18
C LEU A 29 -10.01 -10.61 2.81
N VAL A 30 -10.13 -9.34 2.40
CA VAL A 30 -11.41 -8.81 1.89
C VAL A 30 -11.80 -9.52 0.59
N GLY A 31 -10.83 -9.79 -0.29
CA GLY A 31 -11.06 -10.57 -1.52
C GLY A 31 -11.56 -11.99 -1.25
N LEU A 32 -10.95 -12.66 -0.28
CA LEU A 32 -11.39 -13.98 0.17
C LEU A 32 -12.82 -13.92 0.74
N THR A 33 -13.14 -12.90 1.53
CA THR A 33 -14.50 -12.70 2.07
C THR A 33 -15.52 -12.55 0.93
N LEU A 34 -15.22 -11.75 -0.08
CA LEU A 34 -16.07 -11.60 -1.28
C LEU A 34 -16.23 -12.91 -2.06
N ALA A 35 -15.16 -13.72 -2.14
CA ALA A 35 -15.24 -15.05 -2.76
C ALA A 35 -16.18 -15.99 -1.99
N VAL A 36 -16.17 -15.94 -0.65
CA VAL A 36 -17.12 -16.72 0.18
C VAL A 36 -18.56 -16.22 0.00
N MET A 37 -18.78 -14.91 -0.13
CA MET A 37 -20.12 -14.34 -0.41
C MET A 37 -20.73 -14.85 -1.71
N TYR A 38 -19.93 -15.22 -2.70
CA TYR A 38 -20.46 -15.83 -3.94
C TYR A 38 -21.04 -17.22 -3.72
N LEU A 39 -20.50 -17.98 -2.76
CA LEU A 39 -21.01 -19.31 -2.41
C LEU A 39 -22.13 -19.23 -1.36
N PHE A 40 -22.00 -18.29 -0.42
CA PHE A 40 -22.95 -18.07 0.67
C PHE A 40 -23.33 -16.58 0.74
N PRO A 41 -24.32 -16.13 -0.03
CA PRO A 41 -24.66 -14.70 -0.13
C PRO A 41 -25.10 -14.05 1.19
N ASN A 42 -25.68 -14.85 2.10
CA ASN A 42 -26.36 -14.35 3.29
C ASN A 42 -25.46 -14.19 4.52
N ILE A 43 -24.14 -14.42 4.40
CA ILE A 43 -23.20 -14.43 5.53
C ILE A 43 -23.03 -13.06 6.22
N THR A 44 -23.38 -11.98 5.53
CA THR A 44 -23.30 -10.59 6.04
C THR A 44 -24.66 -9.89 6.05
N ASP A 45 -25.75 -10.66 5.98
CA ASP A 45 -27.10 -10.11 6.05
C ASP A 45 -27.31 -9.34 7.37
N GLY A 46 -27.95 -8.18 7.26
CA GLY A 46 -28.18 -7.28 8.40
C GLY A 46 -27.05 -6.29 8.70
N ILE A 47 -25.90 -6.37 8.02
CA ILE A 47 -24.76 -5.44 8.22
C ILE A 47 -24.50 -4.65 6.93
N SER A 48 -25.03 -3.42 6.87
CA SER A 48 -25.07 -2.61 5.64
C SER A 48 -23.69 -2.29 5.03
N TRP A 49 -22.66 -2.08 5.86
CA TRP A 49 -21.30 -1.78 5.39
C TRP A 49 -20.51 -3.02 4.95
N LEU A 50 -20.96 -4.23 5.31
CA LEU A 50 -20.39 -5.47 4.81
C LEU A 50 -21.13 -6.00 3.56
N SER A 51 -22.01 -5.21 2.95
CA SER A 51 -22.65 -5.62 1.70
C SER A 51 -21.63 -5.83 0.59
N TYR A 52 -21.86 -6.84 -0.25
CA TYR A 52 -20.99 -7.18 -1.39
C TYR A 52 -20.68 -5.96 -2.27
N GLY A 53 -21.69 -5.12 -2.55
CA GLY A 53 -21.56 -3.91 -3.36
C GLY A 53 -20.60 -2.86 -2.79
N ARG A 54 -20.39 -2.83 -1.47
CA ARG A 54 -19.44 -1.93 -0.80
C ARG A 54 -18.07 -2.58 -0.61
N LEU A 55 -18.04 -3.85 -0.24
CA LEU A 55 -16.78 -4.58 -0.03
C LEU A 55 -15.99 -4.78 -1.33
N ARG A 56 -16.65 -4.92 -2.48
CA ARG A 56 -15.98 -5.09 -3.78
C ARG A 56 -15.11 -3.89 -4.17
N PRO A 57 -15.61 -2.64 -4.24
CA PRO A 57 -14.76 -1.49 -4.51
C PRO A 57 -13.70 -1.29 -3.43
N LEU A 58 -14.00 -1.58 -2.15
CA LEU A 58 -13.01 -1.57 -1.07
C LEU A 58 -11.85 -2.53 -1.35
N HIS A 59 -12.13 -3.79 -1.71
CA HIS A 59 -11.13 -4.78 -2.07
C HIS A 59 -10.26 -4.32 -3.25
N THR A 60 -10.90 -3.87 -4.33
CA THR A 60 -10.16 -3.42 -5.52
C THR A 60 -9.25 -2.24 -5.21
N ASN A 61 -9.74 -1.24 -4.47
CA ASN A 61 -8.93 -0.08 -4.07
C ASN A 61 -7.79 -0.49 -3.11
N ALA A 62 -8.05 -1.38 -2.16
CA ALA A 62 -7.04 -1.89 -1.24
C ALA A 62 -5.93 -2.66 -1.98
N VAL A 63 -6.28 -3.53 -2.94
CA VAL A 63 -5.27 -4.31 -3.67
C VAL A 63 -4.48 -3.43 -4.65
N ILE A 64 -5.14 -2.53 -5.38
CA ILE A 64 -4.47 -1.70 -6.38
C ILE A 64 -3.68 -0.56 -5.72
N PHE A 65 -4.34 0.29 -4.94
CA PHE A 65 -3.71 1.51 -4.45
C PHE A 65 -2.96 1.28 -3.13
N ALA A 66 -3.50 0.47 -2.23
CA ALA A 66 -2.84 0.23 -0.96
C ALA A 66 -1.73 -0.82 -1.06
N PHE A 67 -1.97 -1.97 -1.70
CA PHE A 67 -0.92 -2.98 -1.87
C PHE A 67 0.04 -2.61 -3.00
N VAL A 68 -0.43 -2.61 -4.26
CA VAL A 68 0.46 -2.36 -5.42
C VAL A 68 1.03 -0.93 -5.41
N GLY A 69 0.25 0.08 -5.00
CA GLY A 69 0.74 1.44 -4.89
C GLY A 69 1.88 1.60 -3.88
N ASN A 70 1.79 1.02 -2.68
CA ASN A 70 2.91 1.03 -1.73
C ASN A 70 4.12 0.23 -2.27
N ALA A 71 3.89 -0.88 -2.98
CA ALA A 71 4.96 -1.67 -3.59
C ALA A 71 5.71 -0.86 -4.66
N PHE A 72 4.97 -0.11 -5.47
CA PHE A 72 5.52 0.79 -6.48
C PHE A 72 6.39 1.88 -5.84
N PHE A 73 5.89 2.55 -4.79
CA PHE A 73 6.68 3.55 -4.06
C PHE A 73 7.96 2.94 -3.45
N ALA A 74 7.87 1.78 -2.81
CA ALA A 74 9.06 1.07 -2.31
C ALA A 74 10.07 0.81 -3.43
N GLY A 75 9.61 0.28 -4.57
CA GLY A 75 10.43 0.01 -5.74
C GLY A 75 11.12 1.26 -6.27
N MET A 76 10.38 2.37 -6.43
CA MET A 76 10.91 3.65 -6.90
C MET A 76 11.94 4.26 -5.95
N TYR A 77 11.63 4.34 -4.65
CA TYR A 77 12.55 4.88 -3.65
C TYR A 77 13.81 4.03 -3.49
N TYR A 78 13.72 2.73 -3.72
CA TYR A 78 14.86 1.83 -3.68
C TYR A 78 15.72 1.92 -4.94
N SER A 79 15.09 1.88 -6.13
CA SER A 79 15.78 1.78 -7.41
C SER A 79 16.45 3.10 -7.81
N LEU A 80 15.76 4.24 -7.69
CA LEU A 80 16.28 5.54 -8.10
C LEU A 80 17.61 5.86 -7.40
N GLN A 81 17.68 5.63 -6.09
CA GLN A 81 18.89 5.92 -5.32
C GLN A 81 20.10 5.11 -5.79
N ARG A 82 19.89 3.86 -6.21
CA ARG A 82 20.95 2.93 -6.64
C ARG A 82 21.35 3.12 -8.09
N LEU A 83 20.37 3.38 -8.95
CA LEU A 83 20.62 3.62 -10.38
C LEU A 83 21.36 4.95 -10.59
N LEU A 84 20.96 5.99 -9.87
CA LEU A 84 21.58 7.31 -9.96
C LEU A 84 22.78 7.47 -9.01
N LYS A 85 23.05 6.47 -8.17
CA LYS A 85 24.06 6.51 -7.10
C LYS A 85 23.96 7.79 -6.27
N ALA A 86 22.74 8.19 -5.91
CA ALA A 86 22.48 9.42 -5.17
C ALA A 86 21.44 9.19 -4.08
N ARG A 87 21.60 9.84 -2.93
CA ARG A 87 20.58 9.84 -1.87
C ARG A 87 19.35 10.59 -2.35
N MET A 88 18.17 10.22 -1.85
CA MET A 88 16.96 11.03 -2.07
C MET A 88 17.15 12.48 -1.62
N PHE A 89 16.63 13.39 -2.46
CA PHE A 89 16.77 14.83 -2.31
C PHE A 89 16.25 15.37 -0.97
N SER A 90 15.08 14.91 -0.51
CA SER A 90 14.46 15.43 0.71
C SER A 90 13.75 14.34 1.51
N ASP A 91 14.11 14.27 2.80
CA ASP A 91 13.47 13.37 3.78
C ASP A 91 12.04 13.82 4.06
N PHE A 92 11.80 15.14 4.08
CA PHE A 92 10.47 15.71 4.28
C PHE A 92 9.52 15.30 3.16
N LEU A 93 9.90 15.49 1.89
CA LEU A 93 9.07 15.09 0.75
C LEU A 93 8.82 13.57 0.75
N SER A 94 9.84 12.79 1.07
CA SER A 94 9.72 11.33 1.13
C SER A 94 8.71 10.89 2.19
N ASN A 95 8.74 11.51 3.38
CA ASN A 95 7.75 11.23 4.42
C ASN A 95 6.36 11.79 4.10
N LEU A 96 6.27 12.93 3.40
CA LEU A 96 5.00 13.50 2.93
C LEU A 96 4.32 12.53 1.95
N HIS A 97 5.05 11.96 1.00
CA HIS A 97 4.50 10.94 0.11
C HIS A 97 4.02 9.72 0.89
N PHE A 98 4.80 9.22 1.85
CA PHE A 98 4.39 8.05 2.64
C PHE A 98 3.12 8.32 3.43
N TRP A 99 3.10 9.35 4.28
CA TRP A 99 1.94 9.64 5.12
C TRP A 99 0.74 10.13 4.33
N GLY A 100 0.95 10.95 3.29
CA GLY A 100 -0.10 11.37 2.38
C GLY A 100 -0.76 10.18 1.69
N TRP A 101 0.03 9.22 1.21
CA TRP A 101 -0.50 7.99 0.60
C TRP A 101 -1.27 7.15 1.62
N GLN A 102 -0.75 6.97 2.84
CA GLN A 102 -1.46 6.23 3.88
C GLN A 102 -2.80 6.91 4.25
N LEU A 103 -2.84 8.23 4.32
CA LEU A 103 -4.07 8.98 4.60
C LEU A 103 -5.11 8.81 3.50
N ILE A 104 -4.69 8.84 2.22
CA ILE A 104 -5.60 8.59 1.09
C ILE A 104 -6.19 7.17 1.16
N ILE A 105 -5.36 6.16 1.47
CA ILE A 105 -5.81 4.78 1.62
C ILE A 105 -6.83 4.67 2.77
N VAL A 106 -6.53 5.26 3.94
CA VAL A 106 -7.44 5.21 5.09
C VAL A 106 -8.74 5.94 4.80
N ALA A 107 -8.69 7.09 4.13
CA ALA A 107 -9.90 7.80 3.69
C ALA A 107 -10.74 6.93 2.75
N ALA A 108 -10.12 6.27 1.77
CA ALA A 108 -10.80 5.36 0.85
C ALA A 108 -11.42 4.13 1.55
N ALA A 109 -10.94 3.75 2.74
CA ALA A 109 -11.52 2.66 3.51
C ALA A 109 -12.76 3.07 4.33
N ILE A 110 -12.91 4.36 4.64
CA ILE A 110 -14.00 4.91 5.45
C ILE A 110 -15.19 5.36 4.59
N THR A 111 -14.96 5.62 3.30
CA THR A 111 -15.98 6.16 2.37
C THR A 111 -16.67 5.04 1.61
#